data_AF-L0AYH3-F1
#
_entry.id   AF-L0AYH3-F1
#
_cell.length_a   1.000
_cell.length_b   1.000
_cell.length_c   1.000
_cell.angle_alpha   90.00
_cell.angle_beta   90.00
_cell.angle_gamma   90.00
#
_symmetry.space_group_name_H-M   'P 1'
#
loop_
_entity.id
_entity.type
_entity.pdbx_description
1 polymer ?
#
loop_
_entity_poly.entity_id
_entity_poly.type
_entity_poly.pdbx_seq_one_letter_code
_entity_poly.pdbx_strand_id
1 'polypeptide(L)'
;MTPEYMVEKVIYDTSTLWELKDKGKACFFCEVYAKGNTEILKLYINDGHNFSSLYLEKKDDKWKCIKEADFYDKLAGISTDKLPTCAPAI
;
A
#
# COMPACT_ATOMS: atom_id res chain seq x y z
N MET A 1 -24.02 -4.04 2.51
CA MET A 1 -23.25 -4.17 3.77
C MET A 1 -22.02 -3.30 3.62
N THR A 2 -22.09 -2.05 4.08
CA THR A 2 -20.92 -1.15 4.12
C THR A 2 -20.05 -1.54 5.31
N PRO A 3 -18.71 -1.64 5.16
CA PRO A 3 -17.83 -1.89 6.29
C PRO A 3 -18.06 -0.86 7.40
N GLU A 4 -18.10 -1.28 8.66
CA GLU A 4 -18.24 -0.37 9.81
C GLU A 4 -17.05 0.59 9.96
N TYR A 5 -15.90 0.22 9.41
CA TYR A 5 -14.67 1.03 9.43
C TYR A 5 -14.16 1.24 8.01
N MET A 6 -13.99 2.51 7.63
CA MET A 6 -13.45 2.93 6.34
C MET A 6 -12.21 3.81 6.58
N VAL A 7 -11.11 3.52 5.89
CA VAL A 7 -9.94 4.40 5.92
C VAL A 7 -10.22 5.55 4.95
N GLU A 8 -10.42 6.75 5.50
CA GLU A 8 -10.69 7.97 4.73
C GLU A 8 -9.40 8.68 4.30
N LYS A 9 -8.28 8.43 4.99
CA LYS A 9 -7.02 9.10 4.73
C LYS A 9 -5.84 8.23 5.08
N VAL A 10 -4.86 8.18 4.18
CA VAL A 10 -3.56 7.53 4.36
C VAL A 10 -2.50 8.62 4.35
N ILE A 11 -1.80 8.76 5.48
CA ILE A 11 -0.76 9.77 5.68
C ILE A 11 0.55 9.04 5.97
N TYR A 12 1.65 9.54 5.41
CA TYR A 12 3.00 9.14 5.78
C TYR A 12 3.79 10.38 6.14
N ASP A 13 4.27 10.43 7.38
CA ASP A 13 4.89 11.61 7.97
C ASP A 13 4.00 12.86 7.80
N THR A 14 4.44 13.86 7.05
CA THR A 14 3.64 15.07 6.75
C THR A 14 2.88 15.00 5.41
N SER A 15 3.04 13.92 4.65
CA SER A 15 2.48 13.78 3.29
C SER A 15 1.19 12.99 3.27
N THR A 16 0.14 13.56 2.67
CA THR A 16 -1.09 12.82 2.38
C THR A 16 -0.88 11.97 1.13
N LEU A 17 -0.82 10.64 1.30
CA LEU A 17 -0.63 9.69 0.21
C LEU A 17 -1.93 9.44 -0.55
N TRP A 18 -3.02 9.37 0.20
CA TRP A 18 -4.36 9.20 -0.33
C TRP A 18 -5.37 9.80 0.61
N GLU A 19 -6.41 10.40 0.06
CA GLU A 19 -7.51 10.98 0.80
C GLU A 19 -8.80 10.77 0.03
N LEU A 20 -9.83 10.43 0.79
CA LEU A 20 -11.17 10.26 0.30
C LEU A 20 -11.71 11.59 -0.23
N LYS A 21 -12.00 11.66 -1.52
CA LYS A 21 -12.60 12.85 -2.15
C LYS A 21 -14.13 12.77 -2.26
N ASP A 22 -14.67 11.57 -2.41
CA ASP A 22 -16.10 11.35 -2.67
C ASP A 22 -16.70 10.41 -1.63
N LYS A 23 -17.92 10.69 -1.15
CA LYS A 23 -18.62 9.79 -0.22
C LYS A 23 -18.81 8.40 -0.86
N GLY A 24 -18.44 7.34 -0.13
CA GLY A 24 -18.61 5.96 -0.57
C GLY A 24 -17.36 5.32 -1.16
N LYS A 25 -16.27 6.07 -1.36
CA LYS A 25 -14.95 5.47 -1.59
C LYS A 25 -14.27 5.19 -0.25
N ALA A 26 -13.53 4.10 -0.14
CA ALA A 26 -12.81 3.78 1.07
C ALA A 26 -11.56 2.98 0.72
N CYS A 27 -10.45 3.34 1.36
CA CYS A 27 -9.38 2.38 1.49
C CYS A 27 -9.77 1.39 2.60
N PHE A 28 -9.53 0.11 2.38
CA PHE A 28 -9.84 -0.95 3.37
C PHE A 28 -8.62 -1.80 3.71
N PHE A 29 -7.56 -1.73 2.92
CA PHE A 29 -6.32 -2.45 3.17
C PHE A 29 -5.13 -1.73 2.55
N CYS A 30 -3.98 -1.82 3.23
CA CYS A 30 -2.72 -1.21 2.80
C CYS A 30 -1.61 -2.24 2.99
N GLU A 31 -0.74 -2.39 1.99
CA GLU A 31 0.49 -3.18 2.09
C GLU A 31 1.69 -2.24 1.94
N VAL A 32 2.66 -2.35 2.83
CA VAL A 32 3.93 -1.59 2.79
C VAL A 32 5.08 -2.60 2.73
N TYR A 33 5.97 -2.41 1.79
CA TYR A 33 7.18 -3.23 1.64
C TYR A 33 8.41 -2.31 1.61
N ALA A 34 9.39 -2.64 2.44
CA ALA A 34 10.63 -1.87 2.55
C ALA A 34 11.84 -2.82 2.56
N LYS A 35 12.83 -2.55 1.70
CA LYS A 35 14.14 -3.23 1.71
C LYS A 35 15.22 -2.27 1.23
N GLY A 36 16.21 -2.02 2.08
CA GLY A 36 17.27 -1.05 1.80
C GLY A 36 16.67 0.32 1.47
N ASN A 37 16.94 0.83 0.27
CA ASN A 37 16.44 2.13 -0.21
C ASN A 37 15.13 2.04 -1.01
N THR A 38 14.51 0.85 -1.10
CA THR A 38 13.23 0.68 -1.79
C THR A 38 12.12 0.62 -0.76
N GLU A 39 11.18 1.56 -0.84
CA GLU A 39 9.89 1.51 -0.13
C GLU A 39 8.77 1.60 -1.17
N ILE A 40 7.88 0.61 -1.18
CA ILE A 40 6.69 0.57 -2.04
C ILE A 40 5.44 0.32 -1.21
N LEU A 41 4.31 0.86 -1.66
CA LEU A 41 3.03 0.76 -0.98
C LEU A 41 1.91 0.48 -1.98
N LYS A 42 1.01 -0.43 -1.61
CA LYS A 42 -0.21 -0.74 -2.36
C LYS A 42 -1.42 -0.43 -1.48
N LEU A 43 -2.33 0.41 -1.98
CA LEU A 43 -3.61 0.70 -1.34
C LEU A 43 -4.72 -0.02 -2.09
N TYR A 44 -5.58 -0.70 -1.35
CA TYR A 44 -6.80 -1.31 -1.89
C TYR A 44 -7.96 -0.35 -1.66
N ILE A 45 -8.56 0.09 -2.76
CA ILE A 45 -9.59 1.13 -2.77
C ILE A 45 -10.87 0.53 -3.34
N ASN A 46 -11.96 0.66 -2.59
CA ASN A 46 -13.31 0.43 -3.09
C ASN A 46 -13.93 1.80 -3.38
N ASP A 47 -14.46 2.03 -4.59
CA ASP A 47 -15.11 3.29 -4.95
C ASP A 47 -16.65 3.27 -4.83
N GLY A 48 -17.20 2.21 -4.25
CA GLY A 48 -18.64 1.94 -4.15
C GLY A 48 -19.17 1.07 -5.29
N HIS A 49 -18.45 1.00 -6.42
CA HIS A 49 -18.83 0.19 -7.58
C HIS A 49 -17.78 -0.86 -7.93
N ASN A 50 -16.49 -0.52 -7.79
CA ASN A 50 -15.36 -1.34 -8.20
C ASN A 50 -14.28 -1.38 -7.11
N PHE A 51 -13.55 -2.49 -7.11
CA PHE A 51 -12.30 -2.62 -6.37
C PHE A 51 -11.13 -2.28 -7.29
N SER A 52 -10.24 -1.42 -6.80
CA SER A 52 -9.05 -0.98 -7.50
C SER A 52 -7.85 -0.95 -6.56
N SER A 53 -6.65 -0.79 -7.13
CA SER A 53 -5.42 -0.64 -6.36
C SER A 53 -4.65 0.60 -6.80
N LEU A 54 -4.08 1.31 -5.83
CA LEU A 54 -3.13 2.40 -6.06
C LEU A 54 -1.74 1.93 -5.63
N TYR A 55 -0.77 2.07 -6.53
CA TYR A 55 0.61 1.64 -6.31
C TYR A 55 1.50 2.87 -6.20
N LEU A 56 2.28 2.95 -5.13
CA LEU A 56 3.22 4.04 -4.88
C LEU A 56 4.64 3.51 -4.62
N GLU A 57 5.64 4.27 -5.05
CA GLU A 57 7.05 4.11 -4.70
C GLU A 57 7.52 5.39 -4.01
N LYS A 58 8.30 5.24 -2.94
CA LYS A 58 9.04 6.34 -2.34
C LYS A 58 10.37 6.51 -3.07
N LYS A 59 10.63 7.70 -3.59
CA LYS A 59 11.90 8.10 -4.19
C LYS A 59 12.25 9.50 -3.73
N ASP A 60 13.48 9.71 -3.26
CA ASP A 60 13.96 11.01 -2.77
C ASP A 60 13.00 11.62 -1.73
N ASP A 61 12.57 10.78 -0.77
CA ASP A 61 11.59 11.07 0.28
C ASP A 61 10.20 11.50 -0.19
N LYS A 62 9.88 11.27 -1.47
CA LYS A 62 8.58 11.59 -2.06
C LYS A 62 7.91 10.35 -2.60
N TRP A 63 6.64 10.19 -2.25
CA TRP A 63 5.80 9.14 -2.81
C TRP A 63 5.28 9.56 -4.18
N LYS A 64 5.41 8.66 -5.16
CA LYS A 64 4.89 8.83 -6.52
C LYS A 64 4.07 7.62 -6.92
N CYS A 65 3.02 7.85 -7.71
CA CYS A 65 2.27 6.75 -8.31
C CYS A 65 3.14 6.03 -9.35
N ILE A 66 3.08 4.71 -9.35
CA ILE A 66 3.74 3.84 -10.33
C ILE A 66 2.73 2.89 -10.96
N LYS A 67 3.12 2.22 -12.04
CA LYS A 67 2.26 1.19 -12.65
C LYS A 67 2.31 -0.09 -11.81
N GLU A 68 1.27 -0.91 -11.95
CA GLU A 68 1.19 -2.23 -11.32
C GLU A 68 2.40 -3.12 -11.67
N ALA A 69 2.82 -3.13 -12.94
CA ALA A 69 3.98 -3.89 -13.38
C ALA A 69 5.26 -3.45 -12.65
N ASP A 70 5.51 -2.13 -12.58
CA ASP A 70 6.66 -1.56 -11.88
C ASP A 70 6.65 -1.91 -10.38
N PHE A 71 5.46 -2.01 -9.77
CA PHE A 71 5.30 -2.40 -8.38
C PHE A 71 5.72 -3.85 -8.15
N TYR A 72 5.22 -4.79 -8.96
CA TYR A 72 5.56 -6.21 -8.80
C TYR A 72 7.01 -6.52 -9.18
N ASP A 73 7.59 -5.82 -10.15
CA ASP A 73 9.01 -5.93 -10.47
C ASP A 73 9.89 -5.55 -9.25
N LYS A 74 9.50 -4.49 -8.53
CA LYS A 74 10.18 -4.07 -7.29
C LYS A 74 9.92 -5.03 -6.13
N LEU A 75 8.68 -5.48 -5.96
CA LEU A 75 8.31 -6.43 -4.91
C LEU A 75 9.09 -7.75 -5.05
N ALA A 76 9.28 -8.22 -6.28
CA ALA A 76 10.10 -9.40 -6.55
C ALA A 76 11.55 -9.23 -6.05
N GLY A 77 12.13 -8.03 -6.19
CA GLY A 77 13.43 -7.68 -5.62
C GLY A 77 13.44 -7.69 -4.08
N ILE A 78 12.34 -7.25 -3.45
CA ILE A 78 12.18 -7.23 -1.99
C ILE A 78 12.05 -8.65 -1.42
N SER A 79 11.21 -9.49 -2.03
CA SER A 79 10.81 -10.83 -1.56
C SER A 79 11.93 -11.90 -1.59
N THR A 80 13.15 -11.54 -1.98
CA THR A 80 14.28 -12.48 -2.10
C THR A 80 14.87 -12.94 -0.77
N ASP A 81 14.45 -12.36 0.35
CA ASP A 81 14.87 -12.85 1.67
C ASP A 81 13.84 -13.87 2.18
N LYS A 82 14.30 -15.09 2.52
CA LYS A 82 13.49 -16.06 3.25
C LYS A 82 12.88 -15.37 4.46
N LEU A 83 11.55 -15.37 4.56
CA LEU A 83 10.86 -14.96 5.79
C LEU A 83 11.56 -15.65 6.97
N PRO A 84 11.94 -14.93 8.05
CA PRO A 84 12.28 -15.60 9.28
C PRO A 84 11.05 -16.40 9.67
N THR A 85 11.14 -17.73 9.54
CA THR A 85 10.10 -18.62 10.04
C THR A 85 10.09 -18.42 11.54
N CYS A 86 8.93 -18.00 12.10
CA CYS A 86 8.71 -18.13 13.53
C CYS A 86 8.94 -19.60 13.88
N ALA A 87 10.09 -19.92 14.49
CA ALA A 87 10.26 -21.21 15.12
C ALA A 87 9.21 -21.26 16.25
N PRO A 88 8.39 -22.34 16.34
CA PRO A 88 7.46 -22.46 17.44
C PRO A 88 8.22 -22.34 18.76
N ALA A 89 7.74 -21.47 19.65
CA ALA A 89 8.26 -21.41 21.01
C ALA A 89 8.09 -22.80 21.65
N ILE A 90 9.20 -23.34 22.17
CA ILE A 90 9.26 -24.65 22.83
C ILE A 90 8.42 -24.63 24.10
#